data_AF-A0AAW6XMH7-F1
#
_entry.id   AF-A0AAW6XMH7-F1
#
_cell.length_a   1.000
_cell.length_b   1.000
_cell.length_c   1.000
_cell.angle_alpha   90.00
_cell.angle_beta   90.00
_cell.angle_gamma   90.00
#
_symmetry.space_group_name_H-M   'P 1'
#
loop_
_entity.id
_entity.type
_entity.pdbx_description
1 polymer ?
#
loop_
_entity_poly.entity_id
_entity_poly.type
_entity_poly.pdbx_seq_one_letter_code
_entity_poly.pdbx_strand_id
1 'polypeptide(L)'
;MKDRIIVGTPVKLSHVLIGIIVVIFVSLFLTGFGYQPWWLFLIVLILGVFVTLPTCFSSYWQIDSKNITSITYGSNDALKLLQLLGLRKKDKQIINLSEIKNASVVYRKNLRLSPVDFNPDYLDLILDLNKGTKVTLSLGSIDYQKLDSILTLLEDKDIAVHDKQGVQQLLKENKNLFNHFHRKEWTSL
;
A
#
# COMPACT_ATOMS: atom_id res chain seq x y z
N MET A 1 1.49 -25.19 3.79
CA MET A 1 2.15 -24.52 2.65
C MET A 1 1.98 -23.02 2.83
N LYS A 2 2.54 -22.21 1.94
CA LYS A 2 3.09 -20.88 2.21
C LYS A 2 2.05 -19.76 2.04
N ASP A 3 0.89 -19.84 2.68
CA ASP A 3 -0.24 -18.99 2.28
C ASP A 3 -0.34 -17.74 3.14
N ARG A 4 0.73 -16.94 3.12
CA ARG A 4 0.72 -15.57 3.66
C ARG A 4 0.39 -14.64 2.52
N ILE A 5 -0.81 -14.08 2.54
CA ILE A 5 -1.26 -13.12 1.54
C ILE A 5 -0.77 -11.74 1.97
N ILE A 6 -0.12 -11.00 1.07
CA ILE A 6 0.44 -9.68 1.34
C ILE A 6 -0.28 -8.65 0.47
N VAL A 7 -0.69 -7.55 1.08
CA VAL A 7 -1.37 -6.43 0.44
C VAL A 7 -0.57 -5.16 0.71
N GLY A 8 -0.22 -4.44 -0.37
CA GLY A 8 0.73 -3.32 -0.36
C GLY A 8 2.09 -3.70 -0.90
N THR A 9 3.09 -2.82 -0.76
CA THR A 9 4.43 -3.01 -1.32
C THR A 9 5.47 -3.15 -0.20
N PRO A 10 5.72 -4.37 0.30
CA PRO A 10 6.78 -4.60 1.28
C PRO A 10 8.14 -4.27 0.67
N VAL A 11 9.10 -3.92 1.53
CA VAL A 11 10.49 -3.69 1.11
C VAL A 11 11.04 -4.96 0.46
N LYS A 12 11.32 -4.87 -0.84
CA LYS A 12 12.04 -5.91 -1.59
C LYS A 12 13.45 -5.41 -1.86
N LEU A 13 14.45 -6.19 -1.45
CA LEU A 13 15.86 -5.85 -1.64
C LEU A 13 16.18 -5.58 -3.13
N SER A 14 15.56 -6.32 -4.05
CA SER A 14 15.73 -6.10 -5.49
C SER A 14 15.27 -4.71 -5.95
N HIS A 15 14.15 -4.20 -5.42
CA HIS A 15 13.62 -2.90 -5.82
C HIS A 15 14.51 -1.77 -5.29
N VAL A 16 14.99 -1.92 -4.04
CA VAL A 16 15.94 -0.98 -3.43
C VAL A 16 17.24 -0.93 -4.22
N LEU A 17 17.82 -2.09 -4.57
CA LEU A 17 19.05 -2.18 -5.35
C LEU A 17 18.90 -1.57 -6.74
N ILE A 18 17.81 -1.89 -7.46
CA ILE A 18 17.53 -1.30 -8.77
C ILE A 18 17.37 0.21 -8.65
N GLY A 19 16.63 0.69 -7.64
CA GLY A 19 16.48 2.12 -7.38
C GLY A 19 17.81 2.82 -7.18
N ILE A 20 18.70 2.25 -6.36
CA ILE A 20 20.05 2.79 -6.13
C ILE A 20 20.86 2.82 -7.43
N ILE A 21 20.85 1.74 -8.22
CA ILE A 21 21.58 1.67 -9.49
C ILE A 21 21.09 2.76 -10.46
N VAL A 22 19.76 2.89 -10.60
CA VAL A 22 19.16 3.92 -11.46
C VAL A 22 19.58 5.32 -11.01
N VAL A 23 19.53 5.59 -9.70
CA VAL A 23 19.98 6.88 -9.16
C VAL A 23 21.44 7.13 -9.46
N ILE A 24 22.32 6.15 -9.29
CA ILE A 24 23.75 6.29 -9.61
C ILE A 24 23.94 6.68 -11.07
N PHE A 25 23.28 5.99 -12.01
CA PHE A 25 23.38 6.30 -13.43
C PHE A 25 22.85 7.70 -13.76
N VAL A 26 21.70 8.08 -13.19
CA VAL A 26 21.12 9.42 -13.37
C VAL A 26 22.04 10.49 -12.79
N SER A 27 22.60 10.28 -11.59
CA SER A 27 23.53 11.21 -10.97
C SER A 27 24.82 11.35 -11.77
N LEU A 28 25.39 10.24 -12.27
CA LEU A 28 26.56 10.27 -13.15
C LEU A 28 26.26 11.04 -14.43
N PHE A 29 25.11 10.80 -15.06
CA PHE A 29 24.71 11.51 -16.27
C PHE A 29 24.59 13.02 -16.01
N LEU A 30 23.88 13.42 -14.94
CA LEU A 30 23.68 14.82 -14.58
C LEU A 30 24.99 15.53 -14.20
N THR A 31 25.99 14.80 -13.71
CA THR A 31 27.30 15.39 -13.35
C THR A 31 28.38 15.18 -14.42
N GLY A 32 27.99 14.79 -15.63
CA GLY A 32 28.91 14.63 -16.74
C GLY A 32 29.94 13.51 -16.50
N PHE A 33 29.54 12.39 -15.90
CA PHE A 33 30.36 11.19 -15.74
C PHE A 33 31.76 11.43 -15.13
N GLY A 34 31.86 12.38 -14.20
CA GLY A 34 33.12 12.70 -13.51
C GLY A 34 33.93 13.85 -14.12
N TYR A 35 33.42 14.53 -15.16
CA TYR A 35 34.01 15.80 -15.62
C TYR A 35 33.77 16.96 -14.63
N GLN A 36 32.76 16.84 -13.76
CA GLN A 36 32.53 17.79 -12.67
C GLN A 36 33.23 17.37 -11.37
N PRO A 37 33.45 18.31 -10.43
CA PRO A 37 33.98 17.98 -9.12
C PRO A 37 33.19 16.86 -8.42
N TRP A 38 33.90 15.92 -7.81
CA TRP A 38 33.31 14.73 -7.18
C TRP A 38 32.26 15.06 -6.11
N TRP A 39 32.39 16.19 -5.42
CA TRP A 39 31.44 16.63 -4.39
C TRP A 39 30.06 16.95 -4.98
N LEU A 40 30.00 17.44 -6.23
CA LEU A 40 28.74 17.75 -6.89
C LEU A 40 27.97 16.46 -7.21
N PHE A 41 28.69 15.42 -7.65
CA PHE A 41 28.13 14.07 -7.80
C PHE A 41 27.55 13.55 -6.48
N LEU A 42 28.28 13.70 -5.37
CA LEU A 42 27.81 13.23 -4.07
C LEU A 42 26.51 13.92 -3.63
N ILE A 43 26.39 15.23 -3.83
CA ILE A 43 25.16 15.98 -3.51
C ILE A 43 23.98 15.47 -4.35
N VAL A 44 24.16 15.37 -5.67
CA VAL A 44 23.10 14.90 -6.58
C VAL A 44 22.70 13.46 -6.25
N LEU A 45 23.66 12.61 -5.89
CA LEU A 45 23.42 11.23 -5.47
C LEU A 45 22.58 11.17 -4.20
N ILE A 46 22.96 11.92 -3.15
CA ILE A 46 22.22 11.94 -1.89
C ILE A 46 20.78 12.42 -2.10
N LEU A 47 20.58 13.47 -2.89
CA LEU A 47 19.24 13.98 -3.22
C LEU A 47 18.43 12.94 -4.00
N GLY A 48 19.03 12.31 -5.02
CA GLY A 48 18.37 11.26 -5.79
C GLY A 48 17.95 10.08 -4.92
N VAL A 49 18.83 9.60 -4.05
CA VAL A 49 18.54 8.53 -3.09
C VAL A 49 17.40 8.93 -2.16
N PHE A 50 17.44 10.15 -1.63
CA PHE A 50 16.42 10.67 -0.72
C PHE A 50 15.03 10.72 -1.36
N VAL A 51 14.93 11.12 -2.63
CA VAL A 51 13.65 11.19 -3.36
C VAL A 51 13.15 9.80 -3.78
N THR A 52 14.04 8.93 -4.24
CA THR A 52 13.65 7.66 -4.87
C THR A 52 13.41 6.52 -3.89
N LEU A 53 14.27 6.34 -2.88
CA LEU A 53 14.15 5.20 -1.97
C LEU A 53 12.83 5.13 -1.21
N PRO A 54 12.26 6.24 -0.67
CA PRO A 54 10.98 6.20 0.03
C PRO A 54 9.82 5.72 -0.84
N THR A 55 9.94 5.85 -2.17
CA THR A 55 8.92 5.41 -3.14
C THR A 55 8.95 3.91 -3.41
N CYS A 56 10.06 3.23 -3.08
CA CYS A 56 10.24 1.80 -3.36
C CYS A 56 9.46 0.88 -2.41
N PHE A 57 8.83 1.43 -1.35
CA PHE A 57 8.07 0.68 -0.37
C PHE A 57 6.94 1.53 0.21
N SER A 58 5.93 0.86 0.75
CA SER A 58 4.80 1.51 1.42
C SER A 58 4.37 0.70 2.64
N SER A 59 3.53 1.30 3.47
CA SER A 59 2.84 0.55 4.52
C SER A 59 2.07 -0.60 3.89
N TYR A 60 2.16 -1.77 4.51
CA TYR A 60 1.56 -2.97 3.99
C TYR A 60 1.03 -3.80 5.14
N TRP A 61 0.12 -4.70 4.83
CA TRP A 61 -0.33 -5.70 5.77
C TRP A 61 -0.34 -7.05 5.12
N GLN A 62 -0.48 -8.06 5.97
CA GLN A 62 -0.53 -9.44 5.54
C GLN A 62 -1.46 -10.22 6.43
N ILE A 63 -1.99 -11.30 5.89
CA ILE A 63 -2.82 -12.24 6.61
C ILE A 63 -2.20 -13.63 6.47
N ASP A 64 -2.16 -14.33 7.60
CA ASP A 64 -1.88 -15.75 7.68
C ASP A 64 -3.06 -16.45 8.36
N SER A 65 -2.98 -17.77 8.55
CA SER A 65 -4.07 -18.57 9.12
C SER A 65 -4.42 -18.26 10.57
N LYS A 66 -3.66 -17.39 11.26
CA LYS A 66 -3.87 -17.04 12.66
C LYS A 66 -4.01 -15.54 12.89
N ASN A 67 -3.25 -14.72 12.17
CA ASN A 67 -3.12 -13.30 12.45
C ASN A 67 -3.11 -12.45 11.18
N ILE A 68 -3.56 -11.21 11.35
CA ILE A 68 -3.25 -10.11 10.47
C ILE A 68 -2.12 -9.30 11.08
N THR A 69 -1.07 -9.02 10.30
CA THR A 69 -0.01 -8.12 10.72
C THR A 69 0.01 -6.90 9.81
N SER A 70 -0.14 -5.70 10.39
CA SER A 70 0.04 -4.44 9.69
C SER A 70 1.40 -3.84 10.06
N ILE A 71 2.11 -3.34 9.05
CA ILE A 71 3.38 -2.63 9.20
C ILE A 71 3.20 -1.24 8.62
N THR A 72 3.26 -0.24 9.49
CA THR A 72 3.05 1.17 9.15
C THR A 72 4.38 1.91 9.20
N TYR A 73 4.72 2.52 8.07
CA TYR A 73 5.87 3.42 7.97
C TYR A 73 5.45 4.85 8.30
N GLY A 74 6.43 5.68 8.67
CA GLY A 74 6.23 7.11 8.93
C GLY A 74 5.64 7.85 7.73
N SER A 75 4.93 8.95 7.99
CA SER A 75 4.32 9.77 6.93
C SER A 75 5.34 10.54 6.11
N ASN A 76 6.47 10.97 6.71
CA ASN A 76 7.52 11.71 6.02
C ASN A 76 8.65 10.80 5.52
N ASP A 77 9.29 11.23 4.43
CA ASP A 77 10.28 10.42 3.72
C ASP A 77 11.57 10.21 4.51
N ALA A 78 12.02 11.20 5.28
CA ALA A 78 13.18 11.06 6.15
C ALA A 78 12.97 9.96 7.21
N LEU A 79 11.81 9.92 7.86
CA LEU A 79 11.48 8.89 8.86
C LEU A 79 11.35 7.52 8.20
N LYS A 80 10.75 7.43 7.00
CA LYS A 80 10.71 6.18 6.22
C LYS A 80 12.10 5.64 5.94
N LEU A 81 13.04 6.50 5.54
CA LEU A 81 14.44 6.10 5.29
C LEU A 81 15.13 5.64 6.57
N LEU A 82 14.98 6.36 7.68
CA LEU A 82 15.53 5.91 8.96
C LEU A 82 14.93 4.57 9.40
N GLN A 83 13.65 4.32 9.12
CA GLN A 83 13.01 3.02 9.38
C GLN A 83 13.50 1.92 8.44
N LEU A 84 13.78 2.25 7.17
CA LEU A 84 14.38 1.32 6.20
C LEU A 84 15.78 0.89 6.65
N LEU A 85 16.60 1.83 7.12
CA LEU A 85 17.96 1.60 7.61
C LEU A 85 18.01 0.94 9.00
N GLY A 86 16.86 0.70 9.64
CA GLY A 86 16.79 0.13 10.99
C GLY A 86 17.17 1.09 12.11
N LEU A 87 17.39 2.37 11.80
CA LEU A 87 17.75 3.42 12.76
C LEU A 87 16.54 3.92 13.57
N ARG A 88 15.32 3.70 13.07
CA ARG A 88 14.06 3.97 13.78
C ARG A 88 13.13 2.76 13.69
N LYS A 89 12.34 2.55 14.74
CA LYS A 89 11.32 1.50 14.76
C LYS A 89 10.16 1.88 13.84
N LYS A 90 9.67 0.88 13.10
CA LYS A 90 8.41 0.93 12.37
C LYS A 90 7.27 0.49 13.28
N ASP A 91 6.08 1.01 13.04
CA ASP A 91 4.91 0.57 13.78
C ASP A 91 4.46 -0.80 13.25
N LYS A 92 4.11 -1.69 14.18
CA LYS A 92 3.71 -3.05 13.88
C LYS A 92 2.53 -3.42 14.75
N GLN A 93 1.38 -3.60 14.12
CA GLN A 93 0.17 -4.08 14.76
C GLN A 93 -0.05 -5.55 14.38
N ILE A 94 -0.38 -6.38 15.38
CA ILE A 94 -0.75 -7.78 15.18
C ILE A 94 -2.16 -7.94 15.73
N ILE A 95 -3.05 -8.48 14.90
CA ILE A 95 -4.46 -8.72 15.22
C ILE A 95 -4.70 -10.21 15.05
N ASN A 96 -5.13 -10.88 16.11
CA ASN A 96 -5.49 -12.28 16.02
C ASN A 96 -6.85 -12.41 15.31
N LEU A 97 -6.97 -13.35 14.37
CA LEU A 97 -8.22 -13.59 13.65
C LEU A 97 -9.37 -13.95 14.60
N SER A 98 -9.07 -14.60 15.73
CA SER A 98 -10.09 -14.91 16.75
C SER A 98 -10.71 -13.68 17.42
N GLU A 99 -10.07 -12.51 17.29
CA GLU A 99 -10.59 -11.25 17.84
C GLU A 99 -11.52 -10.52 16.86
N ILE A 100 -11.61 -10.97 15.62
CA ILE A 100 -12.40 -10.35 14.56
C ILE A 100 -13.80 -10.97 14.58
N LYS A 101 -14.82 -10.11 14.70
CA LYS A 101 -16.22 -10.51 14.68
C LYS A 101 -16.76 -10.56 13.25
N ASN A 102 -16.44 -9.54 12.47
CA ASN A 102 -16.84 -9.45 11.07
C ASN A 102 -15.81 -8.64 10.29
N ALA A 103 -15.85 -8.78 8.97
CA ALA A 103 -15.08 -8.00 8.04
C ALA A 103 -15.99 -7.42 6.96
N SER A 104 -15.70 -6.21 6.49
CA SER A 104 -16.46 -5.56 5.43
C SER A 104 -15.54 -5.00 4.35
N VAL A 105 -15.83 -5.28 3.08
CA VAL A 105 -15.16 -4.65 1.94
C VAL A 105 -15.90 -3.37 1.62
N VAL A 106 -15.19 -2.24 1.61
CA VAL A 106 -15.78 -0.92 1.41
C VAL A 106 -14.97 -0.10 0.41
N TYR A 107 -15.66 0.40 -0.61
CA TYR A 107 -15.18 1.40 -1.55
C TYR A 107 -15.69 2.79 -1.16
N ARG A 108 -14.79 3.75 -0.94
CA ARG A 108 -15.10 5.15 -0.66
C ARG A 108 -14.48 6.06 -1.71
N LYS A 109 -15.32 6.89 -2.33
CA LYS A 109 -14.91 7.93 -3.26
C LYS A 109 -14.10 9.00 -2.51
N ASN A 110 -12.99 9.42 -3.08
CA ASN A 110 -12.25 10.56 -2.57
C ASN A 110 -12.90 11.86 -3.09
N LEU A 111 -13.15 12.82 -2.21
CA LEU A 111 -13.74 14.12 -2.60
C LEU A 111 -12.64 15.00 -3.19
N ARG A 112 -12.66 15.18 -4.51
CA ARG A 112 -11.68 16.00 -5.21
C ARG A 112 -12.14 17.45 -5.24
N LEU A 113 -11.42 18.31 -4.53
CA LEU A 113 -11.69 19.75 -4.48
C LEU A 113 -10.96 20.55 -5.58
N SER A 114 -10.02 19.92 -6.29
CA SER A 114 -9.18 20.56 -7.30
C SER A 114 -8.91 19.63 -8.49
N PRO A 115 -8.78 20.16 -9.72
CA PRO A 115 -8.32 19.39 -10.88
C PRO A 115 -6.92 18.78 -10.71
N VAL A 116 -6.13 19.27 -9.75
CA VAL A 116 -4.78 18.78 -9.43
C VAL A 116 -4.81 17.77 -8.27
N ASP A 117 -5.99 17.44 -7.74
CA ASP A 117 -6.13 16.39 -6.75
C ASP A 117 -6.17 15.00 -7.43
N PHE A 118 -4.99 14.38 -7.50
CA PHE A 118 -4.79 13.05 -8.06
C PHE A 118 -4.87 11.92 -7.03
N ASN A 119 -5.29 12.21 -5.79
CA ASN A 119 -5.38 11.18 -4.77
C ASN A 119 -6.41 10.11 -5.17
N PRO A 120 -6.05 8.81 -5.08
CA PRO A 120 -6.93 7.73 -5.47
C PRO A 120 -8.10 7.60 -4.49
N ASP A 121 -9.13 6.88 -4.94
CA ASP A 121 -10.20 6.44 -4.06
C ASP A 121 -9.70 5.38 -3.07
N TYR A 122 -10.46 5.21 -1.99
CA TYR A 122 -10.12 4.26 -0.94
C TYR A 122 -10.87 2.96 -1.16
N LEU A 123 -10.14 1.87 -1.31
CA LEU A 123 -10.67 0.52 -1.22
C LEU A 123 -10.08 -0.12 0.04
N ASP A 124 -10.94 -0.45 0.99
CA ASP A 124 -10.52 -0.93 2.31
C ASP A 124 -11.26 -2.20 2.73
N LEU A 125 -10.56 -2.97 3.55
CA LEU A 125 -11.11 -4.02 4.39
C LEU A 125 -11.25 -3.47 5.82
N ILE A 126 -12.49 -3.34 6.29
CA ILE A 126 -12.80 -2.89 7.64
C ILE A 126 -13.05 -4.12 8.52
N LEU A 127 -12.32 -4.23 9.61
CA LEU A 127 -12.44 -5.30 10.60
C LEU A 127 -13.10 -4.76 11.85
N ASP A 128 -14.23 -5.35 12.24
CA ASP A 128 -14.85 -5.08 13.53
C ASP A 128 -14.33 -6.11 14.55
N LEU A 129 -13.62 -5.63 15.56
CA LEU A 129 -13.09 -6.47 16.64
C LEU A 129 -14.13 -6.70 17.74
N ASN A 130 -13.99 -7.78 18.50
CA ASN A 130 -14.89 -8.18 19.59
C ASN A 130 -15.12 -7.08 20.65
N LYS A 131 -14.17 -6.15 20.80
CA LYS A 131 -14.23 -5.02 21.75
C LYS A 131 -14.90 -3.76 21.18
N GLY A 132 -15.51 -3.82 20.00
CA GLY A 132 -16.11 -2.67 19.31
C GLY A 132 -15.10 -1.75 18.62
N THR A 133 -13.81 -2.09 18.66
CA THR A 133 -12.75 -1.39 17.93
C THR A 133 -12.82 -1.74 16.45
N LYS A 134 -12.69 -0.73 15.58
CA LYS A 134 -12.61 -0.93 14.13
C LYS A 134 -11.17 -0.76 13.66
N VAL A 135 -10.71 -1.66 12.81
CA VAL A 135 -9.42 -1.53 12.12
C VAL A 135 -9.69 -1.41 10.63
N THR A 136 -9.06 -0.42 9.98
CA THR A 136 -9.15 -0.23 8.53
C THR A 136 -7.84 -0.65 7.90
N LEU A 137 -7.92 -1.56 6.93
CA LEU A 137 -6.78 -2.04 6.17
C LEU A 137 -6.97 -1.67 4.71
N SER A 138 -6.05 -0.90 4.15
CA SER A 138 -6.14 -0.53 2.73
C SER A 138 -5.87 -1.75 1.85
N LEU A 139 -6.77 -1.99 0.89
CA LEU A 139 -6.62 -3.03 -0.12
C LEU A 139 -5.79 -2.53 -1.32
N GLY A 140 -5.68 -1.22 -1.52
CA GLY A 140 -4.95 -0.62 -2.64
C GLY A 140 -5.44 -1.16 -3.99
N SER A 141 -4.51 -1.43 -4.91
CA SER A 141 -4.79 -2.01 -6.23
C SER A 141 -4.80 -3.54 -6.18
N ILE A 142 -5.65 -4.12 -5.34
CA ILE A 142 -5.79 -5.58 -5.22
C ILE A 142 -6.49 -6.18 -6.45
N ASP A 143 -6.04 -7.36 -6.87
CA ASP A 143 -6.71 -8.15 -7.91
C ASP A 143 -7.80 -9.05 -7.30
N TYR A 144 -8.69 -9.57 -8.15
CA TYR A 144 -9.79 -10.45 -7.72
C TYR A 144 -9.25 -11.69 -6.97
N GLN A 145 -8.23 -12.37 -7.49
CA GLN A 145 -7.72 -13.62 -6.92
C GLN A 145 -7.22 -13.43 -5.49
N LYS A 146 -6.49 -12.36 -5.22
CA LYS A 146 -6.01 -12.04 -3.86
C LYS A 146 -7.16 -11.63 -2.96
N LEU A 147 -8.10 -10.82 -3.42
CA LEU A 147 -9.25 -10.45 -2.61
C LEU A 147 -10.05 -11.69 -2.23
N ASP A 148 -10.39 -12.52 -3.21
CA ASP A 148 -11.12 -13.78 -3.03
C ASP A 148 -10.42 -14.69 -2.01
N SER A 149 -9.10 -14.88 -2.14
CA SER A 149 -8.31 -15.67 -1.19
C SER A 149 -8.33 -15.11 0.25
N ILE A 150 -8.34 -13.79 0.40
CA ILE A 150 -8.44 -13.14 1.73
C ILE A 150 -9.82 -13.38 2.33
N LEU A 151 -10.89 -13.17 1.54
CA LEU A 151 -12.26 -13.32 2.02
C LEU A 151 -12.54 -14.78 2.40
N THR A 152 -12.15 -15.74 1.56
CA THR A 152 -12.27 -17.18 1.88
C THR A 152 -11.53 -17.55 3.15
N LEU A 153 -10.30 -17.04 3.36
CA LEU A 153 -9.55 -17.31 4.59
C LEU A 153 -10.28 -16.79 5.84
N LEU A 154 -10.93 -15.62 5.75
CA LEU A 154 -11.72 -15.08 6.85
C LEU A 154 -12.97 -15.93 7.10
N GLU A 155 -13.69 -16.31 6.04
CA GLU A 155 -14.88 -17.17 6.13
C GLU A 155 -14.56 -18.56 6.71
N ASP A 156 -13.43 -19.15 6.32
CA ASP A 156 -12.91 -20.42 6.87
C ASP A 156 -12.60 -20.34 8.39
N LYS A 157 -12.55 -19.13 8.95
CA LYS A 157 -12.38 -18.86 10.39
C LYS A 157 -13.68 -18.43 11.08
N ASP A 158 -14.82 -18.70 10.45
CA ASP A 158 -16.15 -18.32 10.93
C ASP A 158 -16.32 -16.80 11.11
N ILE A 159 -15.52 -16.00 10.39
CA ILE A 159 -15.63 -14.54 10.39
C ILE A 159 -16.64 -14.15 9.31
N ALA A 160 -17.71 -13.46 9.70
CA ALA A 160 -18.70 -12.98 8.74
C ALA A 160 -18.10 -11.91 7.83
N VAL A 161 -18.07 -12.16 6.52
CA VAL A 161 -17.61 -11.20 5.51
C VAL A 161 -18.81 -10.52 4.85
N HIS A 162 -18.73 -9.20 4.70
CA HIS A 162 -19.78 -8.39 4.10
C HIS A 162 -19.24 -7.54 2.95
N ASP A 163 -19.77 -7.76 1.75
CA ASP A 163 -19.52 -6.91 0.57
C ASP A 163 -20.83 -6.34 0.05
N LYS A 164 -21.33 -5.30 0.75
CA LYS A 164 -22.62 -4.67 0.39
C LYS A 164 -22.57 -3.97 -0.97
N GLN A 165 -21.38 -3.62 -1.45
CA GLN A 165 -21.18 -2.87 -2.70
C GLN A 165 -20.88 -3.80 -3.89
N GLY A 166 -20.76 -5.11 -3.67
CA GLY A 166 -20.44 -6.10 -4.70
C GLY A 166 -19.06 -5.90 -5.33
N VAL A 167 -18.10 -5.32 -4.59
CA VAL A 167 -16.74 -5.07 -5.06
C VAL A 167 -16.05 -6.35 -5.54
N GLN A 168 -16.20 -7.47 -4.83
CA GLN A 168 -15.62 -8.75 -5.21
C GLN A 168 -16.16 -9.20 -6.58
N GLN A 169 -17.46 -9.10 -6.80
CA GLN A 169 -18.09 -9.44 -8.08
C GLN A 169 -17.63 -8.50 -9.20
N LEU A 170 -17.53 -7.19 -8.94
CA LEU A 170 -17.04 -6.22 -9.92
C LEU A 170 -15.59 -6.52 -10.33
N LEU A 171 -14.72 -6.88 -9.38
CA LEU A 171 -13.35 -7.29 -9.67
C LEU A 171 -13.29 -8.61 -10.46
N LYS A 172 -14.15 -9.59 -10.12
CA LYS A 172 -14.27 -10.85 -10.86
C LYS A 172 -14.63 -10.63 -12.33
N GLU A 173 -15.49 -9.65 -12.60
CA GLU A 173 -15.91 -9.25 -13.95
C GLU A 173 -14.90 -8.32 -14.65
N ASN A 174 -13.73 -8.06 -14.06
CA ASN A 174 -12.74 -7.08 -14.53
C ASN A 174 -13.33 -5.67 -14.74
N LYS A 175 -14.37 -5.30 -13.98
CA LYS A 175 -14.94 -3.95 -14.04
C LYS A 175 -14.06 -2.98 -13.28
N ASN A 176 -13.83 -1.82 -13.88
CA ASN A 176 -13.12 -0.73 -13.24
C ASN A 176 -14.00 -0.11 -12.13
N LEU A 177 -13.56 -0.26 -10.87
CA LEU A 177 -14.30 0.23 -9.69
C LEU A 177 -14.52 1.74 -9.73
N PHE A 178 -13.50 2.51 -10.13
CA PHE A 178 -13.60 3.96 -10.26
C PHE A 178 -14.74 4.36 -11.20
N ASN A 179 -14.74 3.84 -12.42
CA ASN A 179 -15.79 4.10 -13.41
C ASN A 179 -17.18 3.64 -12.93
N HIS A 180 -17.25 2.53 -12.20
CA HIS A 180 -18.51 2.01 -11.67
C HIS A 180 -19.12 2.94 -10.62
N PHE A 181 -18.32 3.39 -9.64
CA PHE A 181 -18.81 4.22 -8.54
C PHE A 181 -18.92 5.72 -8.89
N HIS A 182 -18.28 6.18 -9.98
CA HIS A 182 -18.32 7.58 -10.45
C HIS A 182 -19.29 7.84 -11.61
N ARG A 183 -20.04 6.82 -12.06
CA ARG A 183 -20.84 6.82 -13.30
C ARG A 183 -21.97 7.87 -13.39
N LYS A 184 -22.10 8.81 -12.46
CA LYS A 184 -23.19 9.82 -12.46
C LYS A 184 -22.84 11.29 -12.22
N GLU A 185 -21.59 11.71 -11.99
CA GLU A 185 -21.28 13.14 -11.77
C GLU A 185 -19.87 13.52 -12.26
N TRP A 186 -19.61 13.35 -13.55
CA TRP A 186 -18.61 14.17 -14.24
C TRP A 186 -19.34 15.03 -15.28
N THR A 187 -20.19 15.93 -14.80
CA THR A 187 -20.45 17.16 -15.55
C THR A 187 -19.21 18.02 -15.36
N SER A 188 -18.35 18.03 -16.38
CA SER A 188 -17.35 19.08 -16.55
C SER A 188 -18.06 20.44 -16.39
N LEU A 189 -17.66 21.20 -15.38
CA LEU A 189 -17.85 22.65 -15.39
C LEU A 189 -16.86 23.27 -16.38
#